data_AF-A0A1G5WXL9-F1
#
_entry.id   AF-A0A1G5WXL9-F1
#
_cell.length_a   1.000
_cell.length_b   1.000
_cell.length_c   1.000
_cell.angle_alpha   90.00
_cell.angle_beta   90.00
_cell.angle_gamma   90.00
#
_symmetry.space_group_name_H-M   'P 1'
#
loop_
_entity.id
_entity.type
_entity.pdbx_description
1 polymer ?
#
loop_
_entity_poly.entity_id
_entity_poly.type
_entity_poly.pdbx_seq_one_letter_code
_entity_poly.pdbx_strand_id
1 'polypeptide(L)'
;MILKDILDYFDINVKLPEYLYCETFSDVFLRGELKKENGRYIIVAETRKDVIHTMIIDSGDDYPVVISSELPNGKTNGIKFSKTEGDLTYI
;
A
#
# COMPACT_ATOMS: atom_id res chain seq x y z
N MET A 1 12.17 -1.49 1.88
CA MET A 1 11.70 -2.82 1.47
C MET A 1 10.92 -2.65 0.17
N ILE A 2 10.97 -3.60 -0.76
CA ILE A 2 10.23 -3.44 -2.02
C ILE A 2 8.81 -4.00 -1.91
N LEU A 3 7.88 -3.58 -2.78
CA LEU A 3 6.49 -4.09 -2.77
C LEU A 3 6.46 -5.61 -2.87
N LYS A 4 7.32 -6.18 -3.71
CA LYS A 4 7.41 -7.63 -3.88
C LYS A 4 7.60 -8.36 -2.54
N ASP A 5 8.45 -7.85 -1.65
CA ASP A 5 8.67 -8.47 -0.34
C ASP A 5 7.39 -8.48 0.50
N ILE A 6 6.56 -7.43 0.40
CA ILE A 6 5.26 -7.33 1.09
C ILE A 6 4.27 -8.34 0.50
N LEU A 7 4.18 -8.40 -0.83
CA LEU A 7 3.29 -9.33 -1.51
C LEU A 7 3.65 -10.78 -1.17
N ASP A 8 4.95 -11.11 -1.20
CA ASP A 8 5.47 -12.44 -0.86
C ASP A 8 5.21 -12.78 0.62
N TYR A 9 5.39 -11.83 1.54
CA TYR A 9 5.12 -12.03 2.98
C TYR A 9 3.65 -12.36 3.27
N PHE A 10 2.73 -11.71 2.57
CA PHE A 10 1.28 -11.89 2.75
C PHE A 10 0.65 -12.92 1.80
N ASP A 11 1.44 -13.63 0.99
CA ASP A 11 0.98 -14.56 -0.06
C ASP A 11 -0.04 -13.92 -1.02
N ILE A 12 0.20 -12.66 -1.41
CA ILE A 12 -0.66 -11.90 -2.32
C ILE A 12 -0.20 -12.13 -3.75
N ASN A 13 -0.99 -12.92 -4.49
CA ASN A 13 -0.78 -13.11 -5.93
C ASN A 13 -1.68 -12.15 -6.73
N VAL A 14 -1.08 -11.10 -7.29
CA VAL A 14 -1.75 -10.07 -8.09
C VAL A 14 -0.84 -9.64 -9.24
N LYS A 15 -1.44 -9.31 -10.39
CA LYS A 15 -0.73 -8.77 -11.55
C LYS A 15 -0.74 -7.24 -11.50
N LEU A 16 0.44 -6.64 -11.35
CA LEU A 16 0.67 -5.21 -11.32
C LEU A 16 1.64 -4.80 -12.44
N PRO A 17 1.70 -3.51 -12.82
CA PRO A 17 2.82 -2.96 -13.58
C PRO A 17 4.18 -3.37 -13.00
N GLU A 18 5.14 -3.74 -13.85
CA GLU A 18 6.43 -4.32 -13.41
C GLU A 18 7.21 -3.39 -12.46
N TYR A 19 7.17 -2.08 -12.72
CA TYR A 19 7.90 -1.10 -11.91
C TYR A 19 7.45 -1.11 -10.43
N LEU A 20 6.16 -1.36 -10.16
CA LEU A 20 5.61 -1.36 -8.81
C LEU A 20 6.21 -2.45 -7.92
N TYR A 21 6.59 -3.59 -8.47
CA TYR A 21 7.20 -4.66 -7.68
C TYR A 21 8.55 -4.24 -7.08
N CYS A 22 9.24 -3.28 -7.71
CA CYS A 22 10.52 -2.74 -7.29
C CYS A 22 10.39 -1.44 -6.46
N GLU A 23 9.19 -0.86 -6.37
CA GLU A 23 8.96 0.35 -5.59
C GLU A 23 9.17 0.12 -4.10
N THR A 24 9.74 1.12 -3.43
CA THR A 24 10.11 1.00 -2.02
C THR A 24 9.02 1.50 -1.08
N PHE A 25 8.69 0.69 -0.09
CA PHE A 25 7.70 0.98 0.94
C PHE A 25 8.27 0.79 2.35
N SER A 26 7.53 1.33 3.33
CA SER A 26 7.85 1.21 4.75
C SER A 26 7.78 -0.24 5.24
N ASP A 27 8.66 -0.63 6.16
CA ASP A 27 8.71 -1.96 6.77
C ASP A 27 7.55 -2.24 7.74
N VAL A 28 6.88 -1.19 8.20
CA VAL A 28 5.72 -1.27 9.10
C VAL A 28 4.62 -2.16 8.54
N PHE A 29 4.47 -2.23 7.21
CA PHE A 29 3.43 -3.04 6.57
C PHE A 29 3.59 -4.54 6.84
N LEU A 30 4.80 -5.06 7.07
CA LEU A 30 5.00 -6.47 7.43
C LEU A 30 4.40 -6.83 8.80
N ARG A 31 4.16 -5.83 9.65
CA ARG A 31 3.53 -6.00 10.96
C ARG A 31 2.02 -5.73 10.92
N GLY A 32 1.51 -5.36 9.75
CA GLY A 32 0.10 -5.01 9.56
C GLY A 32 -0.82 -6.21 9.49
N GLU A 33 -2.10 -5.95 9.69
CA GLU A 33 -3.18 -6.89 9.46
C GLU A 33 -3.64 -6.83 8.00
N LEU A 34 -3.67 -8.00 7.34
CA LEU A 34 -4.20 -8.14 5.99
C LEU A 34 -5.70 -8.38 6.03
N LYS A 35 -6.45 -7.64 5.22
CA LYS A 35 -7.86 -7.84 4.91
C LYS A 35 -8.04 -7.97 3.40
N LYS A 36 -8.97 -8.82 2.97
CA LYS A 36 -9.35 -8.96 1.56
C LYS A 36 -10.84 -8.66 1.42
N GLU A 37 -11.18 -7.66 0.62
CA GLU A 37 -12.56 -7.20 0.46
C GLU A 37 -12.82 -6.85 -1.01
N ASN A 38 -13.92 -7.33 -1.60
CA ASN A 38 -14.33 -6.95 -2.96
C ASN A 38 -13.22 -7.06 -4.03
N GLY A 39 -12.30 -8.01 -3.90
CA GLY A 39 -11.20 -8.23 -4.85
C GLY A 39 -9.94 -7.40 -4.61
N ARG A 40 -9.91 -6.50 -3.62
CA ARG A 40 -8.71 -5.75 -3.22
C ARG A 40 -8.11 -6.28 -1.92
N TYR A 41 -6.82 -6.04 -1.75
CA TYR A 41 -6.08 -6.34 -0.52
C TYR A 41 -5.85 -5.04 0.24
N ILE A 42 -6.04 -5.06 1.55
CA ILE A 42 -5.89 -3.92 2.44
C ILE A 42 -4.99 -4.35 3.59
N ILE A 43 -3.83 -3.72 3.73
CA ILE A 43 -2.90 -3.96 4.83
C ILE A 43 -2.94 -2.74 5.74
N VAL A 44 -3.30 -2.93 7.01
CA VAL A 44 -3.37 -1.87 8.01
C VAL A 44 -2.30 -2.10 9.07
N ALA A 45 -1.40 -1.15 9.25
CA ALA A 45 -0.31 -1.22 10.22
C ALA A 45 -0.32 0.01 11.13
N GLU A 46 -0.43 -0.22 12.43
CA GLU A 46 -0.35 0.83 13.45
C GLU A 46 1.08 0.94 14.00
N THR A 47 1.56 2.17 14.15
CA THR A 47 2.89 2.46 14.69
C THR A 47 2.80 2.98 16.13
N ARG A 48 3.93 2.95 16.86
CA ARG A 48 4.02 3.44 18.25
C ARG A 48 3.70 4.93 18.45
N LYS A 49 3.50 5.69 17.37
CA LYS A 49 3.16 7.12 17.40
C LYS A 49 1.68 7.36 17.13
N ASP A 50 0.84 6.35 17.27
CA ASP A 50 -0.59 6.37 16.95
C ASP A 50 -0.85 6.80 15.49
N VAL A 51 0.08 6.47 14.58
CA VAL A 51 -0.08 6.65 13.14
C VAL A 51 -0.53 5.33 12.54
N ILE A 52 -1.63 5.37 11.78
CA ILE A 52 -2.20 4.21 11.09
C ILE A 52 -1.81 4.29 9.62
N HIS A 53 -0.97 3.37 9.15
CA HIS A 53 -0.66 3.23 7.74
C HIS A 53 -1.62 2.22 7.09
N THR A 54 -2.17 2.58 5.94
CA THR A 54 -3.01 1.70 5.12
C THR A 54 -2.40 1.57 3.74
N MET A 55 -2.18 0.34 3.29
CA MET A 55 -1.84 0.00 1.91
C MET A 55 -3.01 -0.70 1.27
N ILE A 56 -3.49 -0.19 0.14
CA ILE A 56 -4.54 -0.79 -0.67
C ILE A 56 -3.90 -1.26 -1.98
N ILE A 57 -4.15 -2.51 -2.34
CA ILE A 57 -3.69 -3.11 -3.59
C ILE A 57 -4.92 -3.60 -4.36
N ASP A 58 -5.16 -3.00 -5.53
CA ASP A 58 -6.28 -3.31 -6.42
C ASP A 58 -5.82 -3.24 -7.88
N SER A 59 -5.54 -4.40 -8.51
CA SER A 59 -5.09 -4.42 -9.92
C SER A 59 -6.10 -3.86 -10.92
N GLY A 60 -7.38 -3.75 -10.54
CA GLY A 60 -8.43 -3.21 -11.39
C GLY A 60 -8.40 -1.68 -11.46
N ASP A 61 -7.97 -1.01 -10.37
CA ASP A 61 -8.02 0.45 -10.23
C ASP A 61 -6.98 1.16 -11.13
N ASP A 62 -7.22 2.43 -11.45
CA ASP A 62 -6.25 3.28 -12.16
C ASP A 62 -5.01 3.55 -11.31
N TYR A 63 -5.16 3.50 -9.98
CA TYR A 63 -4.11 3.55 -8.99
C TYR A 63 -4.01 2.22 -8.24
N PRO A 64 -3.34 1.22 -8.82
CA PRO A 64 -3.40 -0.13 -8.29
C PRO A 64 -2.70 -0.31 -6.94
N VAL A 65 -1.90 0.66 -6.51
CA VAL A 65 -1.31 0.72 -5.17
C VAL A 65 -1.57 2.10 -4.58
N VAL A 66 -2.22 2.13 -3.41
CA VAL A 66 -2.47 3.37 -2.66
C VAL A 66 -1.94 3.20 -1.25
N ILE A 67 -1.18 4.20 -0.78
CA ILE A 67 -0.69 4.30 0.58
C ILE A 67 -1.29 5.53 1.22
N SER A 68 -1.90 5.37 2.38
CA SER A 68 -2.31 6.49 3.24
C SER A 68 -1.81 6.28 4.65
N SER A 69 -1.59 7.40 5.35
CA SER A 69 -1.28 7.41 6.77
C SER A 69 -2.23 8.37 7.46
N GLU A 70 -2.92 7.90 8.48
CA GLU A 70 -3.72 8.72 9.36
C GLU A 70 -2.88 9.11 10.57
N LEU A 71 -2.72 10.42 10.79
CA LEU A 71 -1.98 10.99 11.90
C LEU A 71 -2.87 11.14 13.14
N PRO A 72 -2.30 11.20 14.36
CA PRO A 72 -3.08 11.35 15.60
C PRO A 72 -3.95 12.60 15.67
N ASN A 73 -3.66 13.60 14.84
CA ASN A 73 -4.44 14.84 14.74
C ASN A 73 -5.62 14.74 13.73
N GLY A 74 -5.91 13.54 13.23
CA GLY A 74 -6.97 13.26 12.25
C GLY A 74 -6.63 13.70 10.82
N LYS A 75 -5.42 14.19 10.55
CA LYS A 75 -4.99 14.49 9.19
C LYS A 75 -4.53 13.22 8.49
N THR A 76 -4.83 13.13 7.20
CA THR A 76 -4.34 12.07 6.33
C THR A 76 -3.29 12.62 5.39
N ASN A 77 -2.27 11.82 5.11
CA ASN A 77 -1.39 12.02 3.97
C ASN A 77 -1.16 10.70 3.23
N GLY A 78 -0.79 10.76 1.96
CA GLY A 78 -0.60 9.54 1.19
C GLY A 78 -0.08 9.76 -0.21
N ILE A 79 0.06 8.64 -0.91
CA ILE A 79 0.49 8.57 -2.29
C ILE A 79 -0.30 7.47 -3.00
N LYS A 80 -0.71 7.76 -4.22
CA LYS A 80 -1.33 6.81 -5.16
C LYS A 80 -0.36 6.60 -6.30
N PHE A 81 -0.07 5.35 -6.63
CA PHE A 81 0.80 4.97 -7.74
C PHE A 81 -0.08 4.49 -8.88
N SER A 82 0.05 5.11 -10.06
CA SER A 82 -0.80 4.77 -11.21
C SER A 82 -0.32 3.50 -11.93
N LYS A 83 -0.94 3.14 -13.05
CA LYS A 83 -0.43 2.06 -13.90
C LYS A 83 0.84 2.44 -14.68
N THR A 84 1.17 3.73 -14.76
CA THR A 84 2.31 4.26 -15.51
C THR A 84 3.45 4.63 -14.56
N GLU A 85 4.65 4.17 -14.86
CA GLU A 85 5.84 4.54 -14.08
C GLU A 85 6.03 6.06 -14.04
N GLY A 86 6.30 6.60 -12.85
CA GLY A 86 6.51 8.03 -12.62
C GLY A 86 5.23 8.87 -12.49
N ASP A 87 4.05 8.30 -12.73
CA ASP A 87 2.77 8.98 -12.52
C ASP A 87 2.18 8.63 -11.15
N LEU A 88 2.26 9.62 -10.25
CA LEU A 88 1.88 9.49 -8.84
C LEU A 88 1.12 10.71 -8.35
N THR A 89 0.12 10.47 -7.50
CA THR A 89 -0.74 11.51 -6.91
C THR A 89 -0.60 11.54 -5.40
N TYR A 90 -0.31 12.70 -4.84
CA TYR A 90 -0.29 12.91 -3.39
C TYR A 90 -1.70 13.22 -2.88
N ILE A 91 -2.04 12.68 -1.71
CA ILE A 91 -3.30 12.91 -1.00
C ILE A 91 -3.07 13.33 0.44
#